data_AF-A0A7C5D2B3-F1
#
_entry.id   AF-A0A7C5D2B3-F1
#
_cell.length_a   1.000
_cell.length_b   1.000
_cell.length_c   1.000
_cell.angle_alpha   90.00
_cell.angle_beta   90.00
_cell.angle_gamma   90.00
#
_symmetry.space_group_name_H-M   'P 1'
#
loop_
_entity.id
_entity.type
_entity.pdbx_description
1 polymer ?
#
loop_
_entity_poly.entity_id
_entity_poly.type
_entity_poly.pdbx_seq_one_letter_code
_entity_poly.pdbx_strand_id
1 'polypeptide(L)'
;MARCVSKDLVRMYITFLFHSSTMAIAFFLIPLMLKTKFDLPLGDFWKVYLPAVIFGILAMGPAAVFGEKYNKGKEVFLISIGFIAAAFLLMGFSSNIWLFGTGVVFFFIGFNMFEPLLQSFVSKFAKASQKGAALGVANTFAYVGMGVGATLAGKIFEYGNVQAVAVTVLIVAIFWAIWIYGMRNPGLRGTVYLTTDLFDREKIPALMTETGITDTYINETEGIMVIKYDKELQDEDVIRGKMLKEK
;
A
#
# COMPACT_ATOMS: atom_id res chain seq x y z
N MET A 1 2.11 -26.00 -14.29
CA MET A 1 3.19 -25.92 -13.28
C MET A 1 3.26 -24.49 -12.74
N ALA A 2 2.96 -24.28 -11.46
CA ALA A 2 2.74 -22.96 -10.87
C ALA A 2 4.02 -22.13 -10.84
N ARG A 3 4.16 -21.17 -11.77
CA ARG A 3 5.26 -20.19 -11.72
C ARG A 3 5.11 -19.38 -10.42
N CYS A 4 6.07 -19.61 -9.53
CA CYS A 4 6.21 -19.14 -8.17
C CYS A 4 5.90 -17.64 -8.03
N VAL A 5 5.27 -17.26 -6.91
CA VAL A 5 5.02 -15.89 -6.46
C VAL A 5 6.21 -14.99 -6.81
N SER A 6 5.97 -13.89 -7.54
CA SER A 6 7.05 -12.99 -7.93
C SER A 6 7.71 -12.39 -6.68
N LYS A 7 9.04 -12.19 -6.72
CA LYS A 7 9.79 -11.59 -5.60
C LYS A 7 9.18 -10.25 -5.15
N ASP A 8 8.63 -9.49 -6.09
CA ASP A 8 7.95 -8.21 -5.82
C ASP A 8 6.63 -8.39 -5.05
N LEU A 9 5.86 -9.46 -5.33
CA LEU A 9 4.62 -9.74 -4.62
C LEU A 9 4.88 -10.14 -3.15
N VAL A 10 5.94 -10.89 -2.88
CA VAL A 10 6.35 -11.19 -1.49
C VAL A 10 6.75 -9.90 -0.75
N ARG A 11 7.46 -8.99 -1.41
CA ARG A 11 7.82 -7.69 -0.82
C ARG A 11 6.58 -6.86 -0.47
N MET A 12 5.52 -6.93 -1.27
CA MET A 12 4.24 -6.31 -0.95
C MET A 12 3.57 -6.96 0.27
N TYR A 13 3.58 -8.29 0.40
CA TYR A 13 3.01 -8.95 1.59
C TYR A 13 3.69 -8.56 2.89
N ILE A 14 5.03 -8.46 2.88
CA ILE A 14 5.79 -7.99 4.04
C ILE A 14 5.49 -6.51 4.32
N THR A 15 5.28 -5.72 3.26
CA THR A 15 4.87 -4.31 3.38
C THR A 15 3.49 -4.18 4.04
N PHE A 16 2.54 -5.06 3.71
CA PHE A 16 1.25 -5.16 4.41
C PHE A 16 1.40 -5.39 5.90
N LEU A 17 2.30 -6.31 6.29
CA LEU A 17 2.59 -6.59 7.69
C LEU A 17 3.13 -5.35 8.40
N PHE A 18 4.10 -4.62 7.83
CA PHE A 18 4.62 -3.39 8.44
C PHE A 18 3.53 -2.32 8.55
N HIS A 19 2.80 -2.07 7.47
CA HIS A 19 1.74 -1.07 7.42
C HIS A 19 0.68 -1.32 8.50
N SER A 20 0.13 -2.54 8.56
CA SER A 20 -0.91 -2.90 9.52
C SER A 20 -0.40 -2.98 10.97
N SER A 21 0.88 -3.33 11.17
CA SER A 21 1.52 -3.24 12.49
C SER A 21 1.55 -1.80 12.98
N THR A 22 1.99 -0.85 12.16
CA THR A 22 2.02 0.57 12.55
C THR A 22 0.63 1.13 12.84
N MET A 23 -0.38 0.66 12.11
CA MET A 23 -1.78 0.98 12.37
C MET A 23 -2.23 0.50 13.75
N ALA A 24 -2.01 -0.78 14.07
CA ALA A 24 -2.39 -1.33 15.37
C ALA A 24 -1.71 -0.58 16.53
N ILE A 25 -0.42 -0.25 16.38
CA ILE A 25 0.33 0.53 17.38
C ILE A 25 -0.27 1.94 17.53
N ALA A 26 -0.58 2.63 16.42
CA ALA A 26 -1.15 3.98 16.46
C ALA A 26 -2.53 3.99 17.12
N PHE A 27 -3.41 3.06 16.75
CA PHE A 27 -4.75 2.96 17.32
C PHE A 27 -4.78 2.50 18.78
N PHE A 28 -3.72 1.86 19.26
CA PHE A 28 -3.50 1.64 20.69
C PHE A 28 -3.02 2.92 21.40
N LEU A 29 -2.01 3.59 20.84
CA LEU A 29 -1.31 4.71 21.47
C LEU A 29 -2.14 6.00 21.51
N ILE A 30 -2.88 6.31 20.44
CA ILE A 30 -3.62 7.57 20.32
C ILE A 30 -4.68 7.74 21.43
N PRO A 31 -5.65 6.82 21.59
CA PRO A 31 -6.70 6.99 22.60
C PRO A 31 -6.14 6.93 24.02
N LEU A 32 -5.09 6.13 24.23
CA LEU A 32 -4.39 6.03 25.51
C LEU A 32 -3.78 7.38 25.91
N MET A 33 -3.10 8.05 24.98
CA MET A 33 -2.46 9.35 25.23
C MET A 33 -3.47 10.48 25.43
N LEU A 34 -4.55 10.50 24.62
CA LEU A 34 -5.62 11.47 24.79
C LEU A 34 -6.25 11.38 26.18
N LYS A 35 -6.46 10.15 26.68
CA LYS A 35 -7.02 9.92 28.02
C LYS A 35 -6.03 10.19 29.14
N THR A 36 -4.82 9.63 29.06
CA THR A 36 -3.90 9.59 30.22
C THR A 36 -3.06 10.85 30.37
N LYS A 37 -2.63 11.45 29.26
CA LYS A 37 -1.73 12.61 29.27
C LYS A 37 -2.46 13.94 29.11
N PHE A 38 -3.51 13.96 28.29
CA PHE A 38 -4.26 15.18 27.99
C PHE A 38 -5.63 15.25 28.70
N ASP A 39 -5.96 14.24 29.50
CA ASP A 39 -7.20 14.13 30.28
C ASP A 39 -8.47 14.45 29.47
N LEU A 40 -8.45 14.06 28.19
CA LEU A 40 -9.53 14.38 27.27
C LEU A 40 -10.68 13.38 27.49
N PRO A 41 -11.93 13.86 27.66
CA PRO A 41 -13.09 12.97 27.75
C PRO A 41 -13.24 12.15 26.46
N LEU A 42 -13.75 10.92 26.56
CA LEU A 42 -14.01 10.09 25.37
C LEU A 42 -14.89 10.80 24.32
N GLY A 43 -15.87 11.58 24.79
CA GLY A 43 -16.77 12.36 23.95
C GLY A 43 -16.09 13.46 23.13
N ASP A 44 -14.81 13.76 23.39
CA ASP A 44 -14.04 14.80 22.72
C ASP A 44 -12.95 14.26 21.79
N PHE A 45 -12.74 12.94 21.73
CA PHE A 45 -11.73 12.34 20.86
C PHE A 45 -11.93 12.69 19.38
N TRP A 46 -13.19 12.84 18.96
CA TRP A 46 -13.52 13.23 17.59
C TRP A 46 -12.86 14.56 17.17
N LYS A 47 -12.56 15.48 18.11
CA LYS A 47 -11.88 16.74 17.82
C LYS A 47 -10.47 16.53 17.25
N VAL A 48 -9.83 15.42 17.59
CA VAL A 48 -8.50 15.04 17.09
C VAL A 48 -8.61 14.12 15.87
N TYR A 49 -9.51 13.13 15.91
CA TYR A 49 -9.68 12.18 14.81
C TYR A 49 -10.31 12.79 13.56
N LEU A 50 -11.29 13.69 13.69
CA LEU A 50 -12.02 14.24 12.55
C LEU A 50 -11.10 15.04 11.62
N PRO A 51 -10.27 16.00 12.10
CA PRO A 51 -9.30 16.65 11.23
C PRO A 51 -8.33 15.66 10.58
N ALA A 52 -7.84 14.67 11.35
CA ALA A 52 -6.90 13.67 10.83
C ALA A 52 -7.50 12.84 9.69
N VAL A 53 -8.75 12.39 9.83
CA VAL A 53 -9.48 11.67 8.78
C VAL A 53 -9.65 12.54 7.54
N ILE A 54 -10.05 13.81 7.69
CA ILE A 54 -10.23 14.73 6.55
C ILE A 54 -8.93 14.88 5.77
N PHE A 55 -7.82 15.20 6.45
CA PHE A 55 -6.51 15.33 5.79
C PHE A 55 -6.02 14.01 5.21
N GLY A 56 -6.29 12.88 5.87
CA GLY A 56 -5.99 11.54 5.36
C GLY A 56 -6.69 11.26 4.02
N ILE A 57 -8.01 11.49 3.96
CA ILE A 57 -8.80 11.29 2.73
C ILE A 57 -8.32 12.23 1.62
N LEU A 58 -8.06 13.51 1.93
CA LEU A 58 -7.55 14.46 0.95
C LEU A 58 -6.19 14.04 0.38
N ALA A 59 -5.35 13.38 1.18
CA ALA A 59 -4.05 12.89 0.73
C ALA A 59 -4.14 11.65 -0.18
N MET A 60 -5.22 10.86 -0.13
CA MET A 60 -5.41 9.68 -0.97
C MET A 60 -5.43 10.04 -2.47
N GLY A 61 -6.11 11.12 -2.84
CA GLY A 61 -6.25 11.53 -4.24
C GLY A 61 -4.90 11.83 -4.91
N PRO A 62 -4.09 12.77 -4.37
CA PRO A 62 -2.75 13.02 -4.86
C PRO A 62 -1.88 11.77 -4.87
N ALA A 63 -1.92 10.95 -3.81
CA ALA A 63 -1.15 9.70 -3.75
C ALA A 63 -1.49 8.74 -4.89
N ALA A 64 -2.78 8.54 -5.18
CA ALA A 64 -3.22 7.70 -6.29
C ALA A 64 -2.74 8.26 -7.64
N VAL A 65 -2.84 9.58 -7.85
CA VAL A 65 -2.39 10.22 -9.08
C VAL A 65 -0.87 10.08 -9.27
N PHE A 66 -0.06 10.42 -8.26
CA PHE A 66 1.39 10.30 -8.37
C PHE A 66 1.85 8.84 -8.45
N GLY A 67 1.25 7.97 -7.64
CA GLY A 67 1.60 6.55 -7.58
C GLY A 67 1.26 5.79 -8.86
N GLU A 68 0.07 6.02 -9.43
CA GLU A 68 -0.41 5.27 -10.59
C GLU A 68 -0.21 5.97 -11.93
N LYS A 69 -0.59 7.25 -12.03
CA LYS A 69 -0.57 7.98 -13.31
C LYS A 69 0.84 8.38 -13.70
N TYR A 70 1.60 8.91 -12.75
CA TYR A 70 2.99 9.34 -12.98
C TYR A 70 4.01 8.23 -12.71
N ASN A 71 3.56 7.01 -12.40
CA ASN A 71 4.39 5.85 -12.09
C ASN A 71 5.39 6.14 -10.96
N LYS A 72 5.05 6.96 -9.96
CA LYS A 72 5.92 7.30 -8.80
C LYS A 72 5.56 6.52 -7.54
N GLY A 73 5.09 5.28 -7.71
CA GLY A 73 4.57 4.45 -6.61
C GLY A 73 5.57 4.24 -5.47
N LYS A 74 6.84 3.99 -5.81
CA LYS A 74 7.90 3.82 -4.81
C LYS A 74 8.13 5.10 -4.01
N GLU A 75 8.18 6.25 -4.68
CA GLU A 75 8.37 7.55 -4.06
C GLU A 75 7.20 7.91 -3.13
N VAL A 76 5.96 7.64 -3.54
CA VAL A 76 4.80 7.85 -2.66
C VAL A 76 4.89 6.97 -1.41
N PHE A 77 5.27 5.69 -1.54
CA PHE A 77 5.49 4.83 -0.38
C PHE A 77 6.56 5.35 0.58
N LEU A 78 7.69 5.82 0.07
CA LEU A 78 8.75 6.38 0.92
C LEU A 78 8.29 7.65 1.64
N ILE A 79 7.55 8.54 0.96
CA ILE A 79 6.98 9.74 1.56
C ILE A 79 5.97 9.37 2.65
N SER A 80 5.07 8.42 2.39
CA SER A 80 4.12 7.90 3.38
C SER A 80 4.80 7.33 4.62
N ILE A 81 5.88 6.55 4.46
CA ILE A 81 6.66 6.03 5.58
C ILE A 81 7.31 7.19 6.36
N GLY A 82 7.78 8.23 5.67
CA GLY A 82 8.28 9.46 6.29
C GLY A 82 7.23 10.17 7.14
N PHE A 83 5.99 10.30 6.65
CA PHE A 83 4.87 10.84 7.42
C PHE A 83 4.55 9.98 8.65
N ILE A 84 4.54 8.66 8.53
CA ILE A 84 4.33 7.74 9.66
C ILE A 84 5.45 7.90 10.69
N ALA A 85 6.72 7.94 10.28
CA ALA A 85 7.85 8.14 11.18
C ALA A 85 7.77 9.48 11.92
N ALA A 86 7.50 10.57 11.19
CA ALA A 86 7.31 11.90 11.76
C ALA A 86 6.13 11.95 12.73
N ALA A 87 5.03 11.27 12.40
CA ALA A 87 3.85 11.18 13.25
C ALA A 87 4.16 10.55 14.61
N PHE A 88 4.86 9.40 14.62
CA PHE A 88 5.23 8.73 15.86
C PHE A 88 6.22 9.55 16.70
N LEU A 89 7.15 10.25 16.07
CA LEU A 89 8.04 11.20 16.76
C LEU A 89 7.24 12.35 17.41
N LEU A 90 6.34 12.99 16.66
CA LEU A 90 5.51 14.07 17.17
C LEU A 90 4.61 13.60 18.32
N MET A 91 3.97 12.44 18.19
CA MET A 91 3.11 11.88 19.25
C MET A 91 3.93 11.50 20.50
N GLY A 92 5.07 10.81 20.31
CA GLY A 92 5.90 10.32 21.41
C GLY A 92 6.56 11.41 22.24
N PHE A 93 7.01 12.49 21.59
CA PHE A 93 7.72 13.60 22.25
C PHE A 93 6.86 14.87 22.41
N SER A 94 5.56 14.79 22.14
CA SER A 94 4.64 15.91 22.31
C SER A 94 4.67 16.49 23.73
N SER A 95 4.68 17.81 23.88
CA SER A 95 4.50 18.48 25.17
C SER A 95 3.07 19.00 25.37
N ASN A 96 2.34 19.20 24.27
CA ASN A 96 0.97 19.72 24.27
C ASN A 96 0.08 18.96 23.27
N ILE A 97 -1.24 19.15 23.42
CA ILE A 97 -2.25 18.44 22.62
C ILE A 97 -2.22 18.83 21.14
N TRP A 98 -1.82 20.06 20.81
CA TRP A 98 -1.72 20.53 19.44
C TRP A 98 -0.65 19.78 18.65
N LEU A 99 0.55 19.65 19.23
CA LEU A 99 1.67 18.93 18.63
C LEU A 99 1.36 17.43 18.51
N PHE A 100 0.68 16.87 19.53
CA PHE A 100 0.18 15.50 19.47
C PHE A 100 -0.84 15.32 18.33
N GLY A 101 -1.83 16.22 18.23
CA GLY A 101 -2.84 16.22 17.18
C GLY A 101 -2.25 16.36 15.78
N THR A 102 -1.22 17.20 15.60
CA THR A 102 -0.46 17.26 14.35
C THR A 102 0.19 15.91 14.02
N GLY A 103 0.74 15.22 15.01
CA GLY A 103 1.24 13.85 14.86
C GLY A 103 0.14 12.89 14.39
N VAL A 104 -1.05 12.94 14.97
CA VAL A 104 -2.20 12.11 14.54
C VAL A 104 -2.58 12.42 13.09
N VAL A 105 -2.63 13.69 12.70
CA VAL A 105 -2.91 14.10 11.31
C VAL A 105 -1.85 13.54 10.35
N PHE A 106 -0.57 13.63 10.71
CA PHE A 106 0.52 13.10 9.88
C PHE A 106 0.43 11.58 9.72
N PHE A 107 0.04 10.87 10.79
CA PHE A 107 -0.17 9.43 10.72
C PHE A 107 -1.27 9.09 9.72
N PHE A 108 -2.42 9.77 9.80
CA PHE A 108 -3.53 9.55 8.88
C PHE A 108 -3.17 9.90 7.44
N ILE A 109 -2.41 10.96 7.19
CA ILE A 109 -1.90 11.30 5.86
C ILE A 109 -1.03 10.14 5.33
N GLY A 110 0.01 9.75 6.07
CA GLY A 110 0.92 8.70 5.64
C GLY A 110 0.21 7.37 5.38
N PHE A 111 -0.66 6.95 6.30
CA PHE A 111 -1.45 5.72 6.22
C PHE A 111 -2.42 5.72 5.03
N ASN A 112 -3.21 6.79 4.86
CA ASN A 112 -4.20 6.85 3.79
C ASN A 112 -3.57 7.04 2.41
N MET A 113 -2.39 7.66 2.30
CA MET A 113 -1.62 7.66 1.05
C MET A 113 -1.12 6.26 0.68
N PHE A 114 -0.79 5.43 1.68
CA PHE A 114 -0.15 4.12 1.49
C PHE A 114 -1.16 3.02 1.10
N GLU A 115 -2.25 2.90 1.86
CA GLU A 115 -3.23 1.82 1.74
C GLU A 115 -3.78 1.58 0.31
N PRO A 116 -4.30 2.59 -0.41
CA PRO A 116 -4.90 2.36 -1.73
C PRO A 116 -3.87 1.89 -2.76
N LEU A 117 -2.65 2.45 -2.71
CA LEU A 117 -1.56 2.06 -3.61
C LEU A 117 -1.08 0.64 -3.31
N LEU A 118 -1.05 0.25 -2.03
CA LEU A 118 -0.64 -1.08 -1.61
C LEU A 118 -1.62 -2.16 -2.12
N GLN A 119 -2.92 -1.92 -2.00
CA GLN A 119 -3.97 -2.78 -2.57
C GLN A 119 -3.85 -2.87 -4.11
N SER A 120 -3.69 -1.71 -4.76
CA SER A 120 -3.54 -1.62 -6.22
C SER A 120 -2.34 -2.42 -6.72
N PHE A 121 -1.16 -2.24 -6.12
CA PHE A 121 0.06 -2.89 -6.57
C PHE A 121 0.03 -4.40 -6.35
N VAL A 122 -0.50 -4.91 -5.24
CA VAL A 122 -0.69 -6.36 -5.05
C VAL A 122 -1.54 -6.95 -6.17
N SER A 123 -2.66 -6.28 -6.52
CA SER A 123 -3.53 -6.74 -7.61
C SER A 123 -2.84 -6.70 -8.98
N LYS A 124 -1.92 -5.74 -9.21
CA LYS A 124 -1.12 -5.61 -10.44
C LYS A 124 -0.04 -6.70 -10.53
N PHE A 125 0.62 -7.06 -9.43
CA PHE A 125 1.63 -8.11 -9.39
C PHE A 125 1.06 -9.53 -9.47
N ALA A 126 -0.14 -9.76 -8.96
CA ALA A 126 -0.82 -11.06 -9.05
C ALA A 126 -1.12 -11.45 -10.50
N LYS A 127 -1.26 -12.74 -10.82
CA LYS A 127 -1.83 -13.13 -12.12
C LYS A 127 -3.29 -12.70 -12.20
N ALA A 128 -3.80 -12.44 -13.40
CA ALA A 128 -5.18 -11.97 -13.55
C ALA A 128 -6.21 -12.95 -12.95
N SER A 129 -6.01 -14.25 -13.10
CA SER A 129 -6.84 -15.31 -12.50
C SER A 129 -6.64 -15.50 -10.99
N GLN A 130 -5.59 -14.92 -10.40
CA GLN A 130 -5.20 -15.13 -9.00
C GLN A 130 -5.28 -13.84 -8.16
N LYS A 131 -5.90 -12.77 -8.67
CA LYS A 131 -6.03 -11.49 -7.96
C LYS A 131 -6.66 -11.67 -6.57
N GLY A 132 -7.78 -12.40 -6.48
CA GLY A 132 -8.48 -12.65 -5.22
C GLY A 132 -7.63 -13.42 -4.21
N ALA A 133 -6.95 -14.48 -4.65
CA ALA A 133 -6.04 -15.25 -3.79
C ALA A 133 -4.87 -14.38 -3.29
N ALA A 134 -4.29 -13.54 -4.14
CA ALA A 134 -3.20 -12.67 -3.77
C ALA A 134 -3.61 -11.60 -2.73
N LEU A 135 -4.80 -11.01 -2.89
CA LEU A 135 -5.37 -10.09 -1.90
C LEU A 135 -5.73 -10.81 -0.59
N GLY A 136 -6.21 -12.06 -0.67
CA GLY A 136 -6.45 -12.91 0.50
C GLY A 136 -5.18 -13.12 1.33
N VAL A 137 -4.07 -13.49 0.67
CA VAL A 137 -2.76 -13.63 1.33
C VAL A 137 -2.31 -12.29 1.92
N ALA A 138 -2.44 -11.19 1.18
CA ALA A 138 -2.11 -9.85 1.68
C ALA A 138 -2.88 -9.52 2.97
N ASN A 139 -4.18 -9.80 3.02
CA ASN A 139 -5.00 -9.60 4.21
C ASN A 139 -4.56 -10.50 5.37
N THR A 140 -4.14 -11.74 5.12
CA THR A 140 -3.53 -12.59 6.17
C THR A 140 -2.29 -11.93 6.77
N PHE A 141 -1.38 -11.42 5.93
CA PHE A 141 -0.21 -10.67 6.41
C PHE A 141 -0.61 -9.39 7.16
N ALA A 142 -1.68 -8.72 6.73
CA ALA A 142 -2.22 -7.56 7.43
C ALA A 142 -2.72 -7.92 8.84
N TYR A 143 -3.47 -9.00 9.00
CA TYR A 143 -3.94 -9.47 10.32
C TYR A 143 -2.78 -9.93 11.21
N VAL A 144 -1.80 -10.65 10.65
CA VAL A 144 -0.59 -11.01 11.38
C VAL A 144 0.15 -9.75 11.84
N GLY A 145 0.31 -8.76 10.98
CA GLY A 145 0.91 -7.47 11.33
C GLY A 145 0.14 -6.75 12.43
N MET A 146 -1.20 -6.70 12.37
CA MET A 146 -1.99 -6.12 13.46
C MET A 146 -1.76 -6.82 14.80
N GLY A 147 -1.73 -8.16 14.80
CA GLY A 147 -1.42 -8.94 16.01
C GLY A 147 -0.03 -8.64 16.55
N VAL A 148 1.00 -8.70 15.69
CA VAL A 148 2.39 -8.41 16.07
C VAL A 148 2.54 -6.98 16.58
N GLY A 149 1.98 -6.01 15.88
CA GLY A 149 2.01 -4.60 16.25
C GLY A 149 1.33 -4.32 17.59
N ALA A 150 0.12 -4.86 17.81
CA ALA A 150 -0.61 -4.69 19.06
C ALA A 150 0.14 -5.34 20.25
N THR A 151 0.64 -6.56 20.09
CA THR A 151 1.39 -7.25 21.15
C THR A 151 2.71 -6.54 21.47
N LEU A 152 3.44 -6.09 20.45
CA LEU A 152 4.68 -5.33 20.63
C LEU A 152 4.41 -3.99 21.32
N ALA A 153 3.39 -3.25 20.90
CA ALA A 153 2.98 -2.00 21.55
C ALA A 153 2.67 -2.20 23.03
N GLY A 154 1.83 -3.19 23.35
CA GLY A 154 1.45 -3.51 24.73
C GLY A 154 2.66 -3.87 25.58
N LYS A 155 3.51 -4.78 25.10
CA LYS A 155 4.71 -5.21 25.84
C LYS A 155 5.71 -4.07 26.02
N ILE A 156 5.99 -3.27 24.99
CA ILE A 156 6.92 -2.14 25.12
C ILE A 156 6.35 -1.08 26.08
N PHE A 157 5.04 -0.88 26.07
CA PHE A 157 4.38 0.06 26.96
C PHE A 157 4.39 -0.40 28.43
N GLU A 158 4.43 -1.70 28.73
CA GLU A 158 4.58 -2.20 30.11
C GLU A 158 5.94 -1.83 30.73
N TYR A 159 7.02 -1.87 29.93
CA TYR A 159 8.39 -1.63 30.41
C TYR A 159 8.91 -0.22 30.09
N GLY A 160 8.21 0.55 29.25
CA GLY A 160 8.67 1.83 28.72
C GLY A 160 7.55 2.84 28.56
N ASN A 161 7.91 4.12 28.62
CA ASN A 161 6.98 5.22 28.34
C ASN A 161 6.68 5.32 26.83
N VAL A 162 5.73 6.14 26.43
CA VAL A 162 5.25 6.33 25.04
C VAL A 162 6.39 6.67 24.06
N GLN A 163 7.47 7.29 24.54
CA GLN A 163 8.69 7.53 23.76
C GLN A 163 9.33 6.22 23.27
N ALA A 164 9.34 5.15 24.07
CA ALA A 164 9.92 3.87 23.68
C ALA A 164 9.15 3.22 22.52
N VAL A 165 7.81 3.32 22.54
CA VAL A 165 6.95 2.88 21.43
C VAL A 165 7.26 3.70 20.18
N ALA A 166 7.35 5.03 20.30
CA ALA A 166 7.67 5.92 19.18
C ALA A 166 9.04 5.61 18.54
N VAL A 167 10.09 5.41 19.36
CA VAL A 167 11.43 5.04 18.89
C VAL A 167 11.42 3.67 18.22
N THR A 168 10.68 2.71 18.76
CA THR A 168 10.55 1.38 18.14
C THR A 168 9.91 1.47 16.75
N VAL A 169 8.82 2.24 16.62
CA VAL A 169 8.17 2.44 15.32
C VAL A 169 9.10 3.19 14.36
N LEU A 170 9.90 4.15 14.83
CA LEU A 170 10.89 4.82 13.99
C LEU A 170 11.93 3.82 13.43
N ILE A 171 12.45 2.92 14.27
CA ILE A 171 13.38 1.88 13.85
C ILE A 171 12.72 0.98 12.79
N VAL A 172 11.49 0.53 13.03
CA VAL A 172 10.72 -0.26 12.07
C VAL A 172 10.49 0.51 10.77
N ALA A 173 10.16 1.79 10.82
CA ALA A 173 9.94 2.64 9.66
C ALA A 173 11.23 2.82 8.83
N ILE A 174 12.40 2.94 9.46
CA ILE A 174 13.70 3.00 8.76
C ILE A 174 13.97 1.68 8.04
N PHE A 175 13.81 0.54 8.72
CA PHE A 175 13.96 -0.78 8.08
C PHE A 175 12.97 -0.96 6.92
N TRP A 176 11.74 -0.51 7.11
CA TRP A 176 10.72 -0.58 6.08
C TRP A 176 11.02 0.33 4.88
N ALA A 177 11.54 1.53 5.11
CA ALA A 177 11.99 2.44 4.04
C ALA A 177 13.14 1.82 3.24
N ILE A 178 14.13 1.21 3.90
CA ILE A 178 15.23 0.49 3.25
C ILE A 178 14.68 -0.69 2.42
N TRP A 179 13.71 -1.42 2.97
CA TRP A 179 13.04 -2.53 2.28
C TRP A 179 12.34 -2.10 0.99
N ILE A 180 11.61 -0.97 1.03
CA ILE A 180 10.95 -0.39 -0.15
C ILE A 180 11.95 0.20 -1.14
N TYR A 181 13.03 0.83 -0.65
CA TYR A 181 14.03 1.44 -1.51
C TYR A 181 14.68 0.43 -2.47
N GLY A 182 14.96 -0.79 -1.97
CA GLY A 182 15.51 -1.90 -2.75
C GLY A 182 14.55 -2.55 -3.76
N MET A 183 13.32 -2.03 -3.90
CA MET A 183 12.30 -2.55 -4.81
C MET A 183 12.27 -1.81 -6.15
N ARG A 184 12.00 -2.56 -7.23
CA ARG A 184 11.68 -1.95 -8.53
C ARG A 184 10.34 -1.22 -8.40
N ASN A 185 10.21 -0.07 -9.06
CA ASN A 185 9.05 0.78 -8.88
C ASN A 185 7.75 0.05 -9.30
N PRO A 186 6.81 -0.18 -8.37
CA PRO A 186 5.60 -0.94 -8.66
C PRO A 186 4.64 -0.22 -9.62
N GLY A 187 4.77 1.10 -9.77
CA GLY A 187 3.96 1.89 -10.69
C GLY A 187 4.19 1.56 -12.17
N LEU A 188 5.30 0.89 -12.50
CA LEU A 188 5.67 0.53 -13.87
C LEU A 188 4.93 -0.70 -14.43
N ARG A 189 4.06 -1.33 -13.64
CA ARG A 189 3.21 -2.45 -14.10
C ARG A 189 1.90 -1.92 -14.69
N GLY A 190 1.67 -2.17 -15.97
CA GLY A 190 0.43 -1.85 -16.70
C GLY A 190 -0.51 -3.04 -16.83
N THR A 191 -1.80 -2.79 -17.07
CA THR A 191 -2.78 -3.81 -17.42
C THR A 191 -3.76 -3.23 -18.45
N VAL A 192 -3.84 -3.84 -19.63
CA VAL A 192 -4.82 -3.50 -20.67
C VAL A 192 -5.96 -4.52 -20.64
N TYR A 193 -7.19 -4.04 -20.78
CA TYR A 193 -8.39 -4.86 -20.99
C TYR A 193 -8.85 -4.68 -22.44
N LEU A 194 -8.96 -5.79 -23.18
CA LEU A 194 -9.35 -5.84 -24.59
C LEU A 194 -10.59 -6.72 -24.75
N THR A 195 -11.60 -6.30 -25.48
CA THR A 195 -12.80 -7.13 -25.74
C THR A 195 -12.54 -8.21 -26.81
N THR A 196 -12.95 -9.45 -26.58
CA THR A 196 -12.70 -10.56 -27.54
C THR A 196 -13.39 -10.40 -28.89
N ASP A 197 -14.33 -9.46 -28.99
CA ASP A 197 -15.08 -9.20 -30.23
C ASP A 197 -14.20 -8.51 -31.27
N LEU A 198 -13.36 -7.57 -30.83
CA LEU A 198 -12.52 -6.70 -31.66
C LEU A 198 -11.09 -7.21 -31.85
N PHE A 199 -10.63 -8.10 -30.97
CA PHE A 199 -9.22 -8.48 -30.87
C PHE A 199 -9.02 -9.98 -31.08
N ASP A 200 -7.95 -10.35 -31.79
CA ASP A 200 -7.68 -11.72 -32.24
C ASP A 200 -7.01 -12.57 -31.15
N ARG A 201 -7.65 -13.71 -30.84
CA ARG A 201 -7.20 -14.65 -29.80
C ARG A 201 -5.95 -15.43 -30.26
N GLU A 202 -5.79 -15.63 -31.56
CA GLU A 202 -4.67 -16.41 -32.12
C GLU A 202 -3.33 -15.67 -32.00
N LYS A 203 -3.36 -14.36 -31.76
CA LYS A 203 -2.16 -13.53 -31.58
C LYS A 203 -1.58 -13.56 -30.16
N ILE A 204 -2.30 -14.12 -29.17
CA ILE A 204 -1.84 -14.19 -27.77
C ILE A 204 -0.53 -14.97 -27.59
N PRO A 205 -0.34 -16.17 -28.19
CA PRO A 205 0.90 -16.93 -28.05
C PRO A 205 2.12 -16.14 -28.55
N ALA A 206 1.98 -15.40 -29.65
CA ALA A 206 3.03 -14.54 -30.18
C ALA A 206 3.32 -13.33 -29.28
N LEU A 207 2.28 -12.76 -28.65
CA LEU A 207 2.48 -11.65 -27.70
C LEU A 207 3.18 -12.10 -26.42
N MET A 208 2.91 -13.32 -25.92
CA MET A 208 3.60 -13.85 -24.73
C MET A 208 5.10 -14.05 -24.93
N THR A 209 5.57 -14.17 -26.18
CA THR A 209 7.00 -14.24 -26.50
C THR A 209 7.69 -12.88 -26.56
N GLU A 210 6.94 -11.77 -26.54
CA GLU A 210 7.54 -10.43 -26.54
C GLU A 210 8.09 -10.01 -25.16
N THR A 211 9.25 -9.35 -25.19
CA THR A 211 9.83 -8.72 -24.01
C THR A 211 8.90 -7.63 -23.48
N GLY A 212 8.54 -7.73 -22.19
CA GLY A 212 7.69 -6.75 -21.50
C GLY A 212 6.28 -7.26 -21.22
N ILE A 213 5.80 -8.32 -21.86
CA ILE A 213 4.53 -8.97 -21.49
C ILE A 213 4.75 -9.90 -20.30
N THR A 214 4.01 -9.68 -19.21
CA THR A 214 4.20 -10.46 -17.97
C THR A 214 3.13 -11.52 -17.74
N ASP A 215 1.89 -11.27 -18.16
CA ASP A 215 0.77 -12.20 -17.98
C ASP A 215 -0.32 -11.90 -19.00
N THR A 216 -0.97 -12.93 -19.54
CA THR A 216 -2.14 -12.81 -20.40
C THR A 216 -3.23 -13.73 -19.89
N TYR A 217 -4.46 -13.23 -19.82
CA TYR A 217 -5.61 -13.99 -19.34
C TYR A 217 -6.84 -13.71 -20.18
N ILE A 218 -7.61 -14.75 -20.49
CA ILE A 218 -8.86 -14.63 -21.23
C ILE A 218 -9.98 -14.97 -20.25
N ASN A 219 -10.90 -14.04 -20.07
CA ASN A 219 -12.16 -14.30 -19.39
C ASN A 219 -13.24 -14.59 -20.43
N GLU A 220 -13.56 -15.86 -20.63
CA GLU A 220 -14.57 -16.28 -21.61
C GLU A 220 -15.99 -15.84 -21.24
N THR A 221 -16.29 -15.72 -19.94
CA THR A 221 -17.61 -15.33 -19.45
C THR A 221 -17.92 -13.87 -19.70
N GLU A 222 -16.92 -13.00 -19.56
CA GLU A 222 -17.05 -11.55 -19.76
C GLU A 222 -16.66 -11.10 -21.18
N GLY A 223 -16.13 -12.00 -22.01
CA GLY A 223 -15.66 -11.66 -23.35
C GLY A 223 -14.49 -10.68 -23.35
N ILE A 224 -13.60 -10.75 -22.35
CA ILE A 224 -12.45 -9.84 -22.22
C ILE A 224 -11.12 -10.59 -22.13
N MET A 225 -10.08 -9.99 -22.69
CA MET A 225 -8.69 -10.39 -22.60
C MET A 225 -7.94 -9.35 -21.77
N VAL A 226 -7.17 -9.82 -20.81
CA VAL A 226 -6.38 -9.01 -19.90
C VAL A 226 -4.92 -9.25 -20.19
N ILE A 227 -4.20 -8.19 -20.56
CA ILE A 227 -2.78 -8.23 -20.86
C ILE A 227 -2.05 -7.37 -19.82
N LYS A 228 -1.15 -8.00 -19.06
CA LYS A 228 -0.27 -7.32 -18.12
C LYS A 228 1.09 -7.12 -18.73
N TYR A 229 1.60 -5.89 -18.64
CA TYR A 229 2.84 -5.50 -19.31
C TYR A 229 3.69 -4.57 -18.44
N ASP A 230 4.95 -4.41 -18.80
CA ASP A 230 5.91 -3.48 -18.21
C ASP A 230 5.91 -2.17 -19.01
N LYS A 231 5.51 -1.07 -18.37
CA LYS A 231 5.37 0.25 -19.02
C LYS A 231 6.71 0.85 -19.46
N GLU A 232 7.85 0.33 -18.99
CA GLU A 232 9.16 0.77 -19.49
C GLU A 232 9.52 0.13 -20.84
N LEU A 233 8.94 -1.03 -21.14
CA LEU A 233 9.31 -1.84 -22.30
C LEU A 233 8.25 -1.85 -23.40
N GLN A 234 6.99 -1.64 -23.05
CA GLN A 234 5.84 -1.74 -23.96
C GLN A 234 4.84 -0.62 -23.68
N ASP A 235 4.22 -0.13 -24.76
CA ASP A 235 3.18 0.89 -24.73
C ASP A 235 1.79 0.26 -24.93
N GLU A 236 0.77 0.82 -24.28
CA GLU A 236 -0.61 0.34 -24.38
C GLU A 236 -1.16 0.41 -25.82
N ASP A 237 -0.86 1.48 -26.55
CA ASP A 237 -1.37 1.68 -27.91
C ASP A 237 -0.72 0.70 -28.89
N VAL A 238 0.55 0.35 -28.66
CA VAL A 238 1.26 -0.68 -29.43
C VAL A 238 0.66 -2.06 -29.20
N ILE A 239 0.34 -2.41 -27.95
CA ILE A 239 -0.32 -3.67 -27.60
C ILE A 239 -1.73 -3.73 -28.23
N ARG A 240 -2.51 -2.66 -28.14
CA ARG A 240 -3.83 -2.56 -28.76
C ARG A 240 -3.75 -2.72 -30.27
N GLY A 241 -2.85 -2.01 -30.92
CA GLY A 241 -2.66 -2.07 -32.37
C GLY A 241 -2.34 -3.49 -32.87
N LYS A 242 -1.43 -4.20 -32.21
CA LYS A 242 -1.04 -5.57 -32.58
C LYS A 242 -2.18 -6.58 -32.44
N MET A 243 -3.05 -6.38 -31.45
CA MET A 243 -4.12 -7.32 -31.14
C MET A 243 -5.37 -7.13 -32.02
N LEU A 244 -5.50 -6.02 -32.76
CA LEU A 244 -6.67 -5.76 -33.60
C LEU A 244 -6.87 -6.88 -34.62
N LYS A 245 -8.12 -7.30 -34.81
CA LYS A 245 -8.50 -8.16 -35.94
C LYS A 245 -8.29 -7.37 -37.22
N GLU A 246 -7.52 -7.93 -38.15
CA GLU A 246 -7.52 -7.43 -39.53
C GLU A 246 -8.90 -7.76 -40.13
N LYS A 247 -9.52 -6.77 -40.80
CA LYS A 247 -10.81 -6.93 -41.47
C LYS A 247 -10.66 -7.74 -42.74
#